data_AF-A0A2D6R1V1-F1
#
_entry.id   AF-A0A2D6R1V1-F1
#
_cell.length_a   1.000
_cell.length_b   1.000
_cell.length_c   1.000
_cell.angle_alpha   90.00
_cell.angle_beta   90.00
_cell.angle_gamma   90.00
#
_symmetry.space_group_name_H-M   'P 1'
#
loop_
_entity.id
_entity.type
_entity.pdbx_description
1 polymer ?
#
loop_
_entity_poly.entity_id
_entity_poly.type
_entity_poly.pdbx_seq_one_letter_code
_entity_poly.pdbx_strand_id
1 'polypeptide(L)'
;MERHAAGSVGHGRNVRRRDPCRRRRGDFAWSGDRRNAHTTRQPGRRAAAMARTGSGHLANGCQLHCPARLDDLLVTVTRPPRSGTIPRPHMTWTPAETRLVRRWITVALLLAAIIRVDAWMQSSIRGLEPHLNTLFPEAARFSGKTGTPAHIKVYTDDETLIGFVFSTIDVEPLERGYEGPIEMLVGMDTAGRLRGVDLIAHREPYGYFSIELPKFADQFVGKSILDRFRVGEDVDGVTTATITVSSATRVVRKAARRVAREHLANAENDRP
;
A
#
# COMPACT_ATOMS: atom_id res chain seq x y z
N MET A 1 24.36 70.93 8.54
CA MET A 1 24.70 72.04 7.62
C MET A 1 26.18 71.87 7.28
N GLU A 2 26.48 71.84 5.98
CA GLU A 2 27.78 72.12 5.31
C GLU A 2 29.00 71.23 5.68
N ARG A 3 29.37 70.23 4.87
CA ARG A 3 30.13 70.27 3.59
C ARG A 3 31.51 70.93 3.70
N HIS A 4 32.56 70.11 3.62
CA HIS A 4 33.71 70.37 2.74
C HIS A 4 34.31 69.05 2.26
N ALA A 5 34.62 69.01 0.96
CA ALA A 5 35.08 67.86 0.20
C ALA A 5 36.50 68.09 -0.31
N ALA A 6 37.30 67.02 -0.35
CA ALA A 6 38.42 66.73 -1.26
C ALA A 6 39.00 65.38 -0.79
N GLY A 7 39.24 64.32 -1.58
CA GLY A 7 39.50 64.22 -3.00
C GLY A 7 40.90 63.62 -3.19
N SER A 8 41.05 62.29 -3.25
CA SER A 8 42.29 61.66 -3.76
C SER A 8 42.04 60.25 -4.34
N VAL A 9 42.01 60.24 -5.66
CA VAL A 9 42.42 59.23 -6.66
C VAL A 9 43.18 57.99 -6.13
N GLY A 10 42.71 56.80 -6.52
CA GLY A 10 43.39 55.52 -6.28
C GLY A 10 42.98 54.42 -7.28
N HIS A 11 43.58 54.48 -8.46
CA HIS A 11 43.90 53.41 -9.42
C HIS A 11 43.04 52.12 -9.46
N GLY A 12 42.24 51.99 -10.52
CA GLY A 12 41.71 50.71 -10.98
C GLY A 12 42.79 49.82 -11.61
N ARG A 13 42.77 48.53 -11.29
CA ARG A 13 43.37 47.48 -12.11
C ARG A 13 42.30 46.49 -12.55
N ASN A 14 41.99 46.62 -13.82
CA ASN A 14 41.15 45.77 -14.64
C ASN A 14 41.94 44.49 -14.97
N VAL A 15 41.67 43.39 -14.27
CA VAL A 15 42.23 42.08 -14.64
C VAL A 15 41.28 41.40 -15.61
N ARG A 16 41.70 41.38 -16.87
CA ARG A 16 41.02 40.74 -17.99
C ARG A 16 40.98 39.23 -17.82
N ARG A 17 39.81 38.68 -18.15
CA ARG A 17 39.49 37.30 -18.56
C ARG A 17 40.65 36.55 -19.20
N ARG A 18 40.85 35.29 -18.80
CA ARG A 18 41.22 34.18 -19.69
C ARG A 18 40.67 32.84 -19.17
N ASP A 19 39.60 32.38 -19.80
CA ASP A 19 39.19 30.97 -19.83
C ASP A 19 40.22 30.17 -20.65
N PRO A 20 40.66 28.98 -20.19
CA PRO A 20 41.32 28.03 -21.06
C PRO A 20 40.50 26.73 -21.22
N CYS A 21 40.21 26.44 -22.48
CA CYS A 21 40.16 25.10 -23.06
C CYS A 21 39.01 24.15 -22.66
N ARG A 22 37.89 24.39 -23.35
CA ARG A 22 37.07 23.39 -24.05
C ARG A 22 37.96 22.36 -24.78
N ARG A 23 37.93 21.07 -24.42
CA ARG A 23 38.46 19.97 -25.24
C ARG A 23 37.47 18.80 -25.36
N ARG A 24 37.11 18.60 -26.63
CA ARG A 24 36.76 17.37 -27.37
C ARG A 24 35.58 16.52 -26.90
N ARG A 25 34.51 16.66 -27.68
CA ARG A 25 33.58 15.59 -28.06
C ARG A 25 34.39 14.40 -28.57
N GLY A 26 34.16 13.23 -27.98
CA GLY A 26 34.49 11.94 -28.55
C GLY A 26 33.19 11.28 -28.99
N ASP A 27 32.96 11.26 -30.28
CA ASP A 27 31.89 10.52 -30.93
C ASP A 27 32.18 9.02 -30.78
N PHE A 28 31.37 8.30 -29.99
CA PHE A 28 31.32 6.84 -30.03
C PHE A 28 30.01 6.45 -30.73
N ALA A 29 30.09 6.39 -32.05
CA ALA A 29 29.11 5.73 -32.89
C ALA A 29 29.30 4.21 -32.73
N TRP A 30 28.30 3.52 -32.18
CA TRP A 30 28.19 2.07 -32.30
C TRP A 30 27.28 1.77 -33.50
N SER A 31 27.92 1.37 -34.60
CA SER A 31 27.28 0.81 -35.78
C SER A 31 26.54 -0.47 -35.41
N GLY A 32 25.29 -0.61 -35.87
CA GLY A 32 24.55 -1.84 -35.74
C GLY A 32 25.13 -2.96 -36.59
N ASP A 33 24.94 -4.19 -36.14
CA ASP A 33 24.81 -5.32 -37.05
C ASP A 33 23.69 -6.26 -36.59
N ARG A 34 22.88 -6.67 -37.57
CA ARG A 34 21.80 -7.63 -37.42
C ARG A 34 22.35 -9.02 -37.74
N ARG A 35 21.72 -10.01 -37.11
CA ARG A 35 21.74 -11.46 -37.39
C ARG A 35 22.76 -12.24 -36.57
N ASN A 36 22.24 -13.06 -35.65
CA ASN A 36 22.39 -14.51 -35.79
C ASN A 36 21.32 -15.23 -34.95
N ALA A 37 20.48 -15.98 -35.66
CA ALA A 37 19.62 -17.00 -35.10
C ALA A 37 20.47 -18.26 -34.91
N HIS A 38 20.59 -18.73 -33.67
CA HIS A 38 21.03 -20.09 -33.39
C HIS A 38 20.04 -20.75 -32.43
N THR A 39 19.17 -21.55 -33.05
CA THR A 39 18.43 -22.65 -32.46
C THR A 39 19.39 -23.59 -31.73
N THR A 40 19.20 -23.76 -30.42
CA THR A 40 19.80 -24.89 -29.70
C THR A 40 18.75 -25.52 -28.79
N ARG A 41 18.42 -26.78 -29.12
CA ARG A 41 17.61 -27.72 -28.34
C ARG A 41 18.11 -27.80 -26.89
N GLN A 42 17.21 -27.67 -25.92
CA GLN A 42 17.44 -28.14 -24.55
C GLN A 42 16.69 -29.45 -24.31
N PRO A 43 17.35 -30.51 -23.83
CA PRO A 43 16.71 -31.70 -23.30
C PRO A 43 16.54 -31.62 -21.77
N GLY A 44 15.44 -32.19 -21.29
CA GLY A 44 15.41 -32.98 -20.05
C GLY A 44 15.48 -32.24 -18.71
N ARG A 45 14.31 -31.87 -18.18
CA ARG A 45 14.11 -31.63 -16.75
C ARG A 45 14.41 -32.92 -15.96
N ARG A 46 15.45 -32.88 -15.12
CA ARG A 46 15.61 -33.76 -13.95
C ARG A 46 15.25 -32.96 -12.71
N ALA A 47 14.14 -33.31 -12.06
CA ALA A 47 13.83 -32.87 -10.71
C ALA A 47 14.13 -34.03 -9.76
N ALA A 48 15.06 -33.79 -8.84
CA ALA A 48 15.29 -34.61 -7.66
C ALA A 48 14.29 -34.19 -6.57
N ALA A 49 13.71 -35.16 -5.87
CA ALA A 49 12.99 -34.95 -4.62
C ALA A 49 13.43 -36.02 -3.62
N MET A 50 13.90 -35.58 -2.45
CA MET A 50 14.23 -36.41 -1.29
C MET A 50 13.11 -36.36 -0.26
N ALA A 51 12.64 -37.55 0.14
CA ALA A 51 12.27 -38.03 1.48
C ALA A 51 11.38 -37.19 2.42
N ARG A 52 10.25 -37.78 2.88
CA ARG A 52 10.14 -38.54 4.16
C ARG A 52 8.71 -39.00 4.48
N THR A 53 8.65 -40.18 5.14
CA THR A 53 7.65 -40.69 6.13
C THR A 53 6.18 -40.77 5.69
N GLY A 54 5.41 -41.86 5.83
CA GLY A 54 5.46 -43.01 6.73
C GLY A 54 4.05 -43.21 7.30
N SER A 55 3.39 -44.33 6.96
CA SER A 55 2.16 -44.94 7.53
C SER A 55 1.46 -45.66 6.36
N GLY A 56 1.38 -46.99 6.30
CA GLY A 56 0.78 -47.85 7.31
C GLY A 56 -0.70 -48.06 6.95
N HIS A 57 -1.00 -49.20 6.29
CA HIS A 57 -2.21 -50.03 6.39
C HIS A 57 -2.72 -50.63 5.08
N LEU A 58 -2.59 -51.97 5.05
CA LEU A 58 -3.61 -52.96 4.68
C LEU A 58 -4.14 -52.95 3.24
N ALA A 59 -3.56 -53.86 2.47
CA ALA A 59 -4.17 -54.49 1.30
C ALA A 59 -5.47 -55.23 1.68
N ASN A 60 -6.49 -55.05 0.85
CA ASN A 60 -7.59 -55.96 0.48
C ASN A 60 -8.50 -55.11 -0.43
N GLY A 61 -8.64 -55.30 -1.73
CA GLY A 61 -8.79 -56.57 -2.46
C GLY A 61 -10.27 -56.94 -2.56
N CYS A 62 -11.10 -56.15 -3.26
CA CYS A 62 -12.46 -56.52 -3.69
C CYS A 62 -12.89 -55.56 -4.81
N GLN A 63 -12.62 -55.87 -6.08
CA GLN A 63 -13.55 -56.55 -7.00
C GLN A 63 -14.94 -55.90 -7.05
N LEU A 64 -15.09 -55.04 -8.05
CA LEU A 64 -16.35 -54.59 -8.63
C LEU A 64 -17.19 -55.80 -9.05
N HIS A 65 -18.37 -55.97 -8.45
CA HIS A 65 -19.45 -56.74 -9.01
C HIS A 65 -20.76 -55.95 -8.87
N CYS A 66 -21.33 -55.66 -10.03
CA CYS A 66 -22.66 -55.11 -10.20
C CYS A 66 -23.66 -56.27 -10.22
N PRO A 67 -24.74 -56.22 -9.41
CA PRO A 67 -26.03 -56.75 -9.85
C PRO A 67 -27.10 -55.68 -9.67
N ALA A 68 -27.79 -55.30 -10.74
CA ALA A 68 -28.99 -55.98 -11.26
C ALA A 68 -30.28 -55.43 -10.63
N ARG A 69 -31.10 -54.88 -11.53
CA ARG A 69 -32.53 -55.14 -11.66
C ARG A 69 -33.41 -54.74 -10.46
N LEU A 70 -33.91 -53.51 -10.54
CA LEU A 70 -35.13 -53.06 -9.88
C LEU A 70 -36.33 -53.71 -10.57
N ASP A 71 -36.96 -54.66 -9.90
CA ASP A 71 -38.38 -54.99 -10.08
C ASP A 71 -38.94 -55.44 -8.73
N ASP A 72 -40.20 -55.07 -8.49
CA ASP A 72 -41.12 -55.53 -7.44
C ASP A 72 -40.93 -55.06 -5.99
N LEU A 73 -41.64 -53.97 -5.66
CA LEU A 73 -42.29 -53.80 -4.36
C LEU A 73 -43.62 -53.06 -4.54
N LEU A 74 -44.67 -53.83 -4.84
CA LEU A 74 -46.07 -53.45 -4.69
C LEU A 74 -46.36 -53.20 -3.21
N VAL A 75 -46.39 -51.94 -2.80
CA VAL A 75 -46.98 -51.53 -1.51
C VAL A 75 -48.40 -51.03 -1.79
N THR A 76 -49.35 -51.82 -1.32
CA THR A 76 -50.79 -51.55 -1.29
C THR A 76 -51.08 -50.26 -0.52
N VAL A 77 -51.55 -49.25 -1.24
CA VAL A 77 -52.01 -47.97 -0.66
C VAL A 77 -53.37 -48.20 0.00
N THR A 78 -53.39 -48.42 1.31
CA THR A 78 -54.63 -48.37 2.11
C THR A 78 -55.01 -46.91 2.37
N ARG A 79 -56.17 -46.47 1.87
CA ARG A 79 -56.73 -45.13 2.14
C ARG A 79 -57.10 -45.00 3.63
N PRO A 80 -56.68 -43.94 4.33
CA PRO A 80 -57.23 -43.62 5.64
C PRO A 80 -58.67 -43.08 5.51
N PRO A 81 -59.55 -43.35 6.51
CA PRO A 81 -60.93 -42.88 6.51
C PRO A 81 -61.04 -41.35 6.65
N ARG A 82 -62.08 -40.80 6.01
CA ARG A 82 -62.44 -39.37 6.02
C ARG A 82 -63.12 -38.96 7.33
N SER A 83 -62.93 -37.69 7.66
CA SER A 83 -63.71 -36.83 8.57
C SER A 83 -63.37 -36.85 10.06
N GLY A 84 -62.39 -36.01 10.41
CA GLY A 84 -62.37 -35.26 11.65
C GLY A 84 -61.96 -33.82 11.31
N THR A 85 -62.90 -32.87 11.38
CA THR A 85 -62.60 -31.44 11.23
C THR A 85 -61.81 -30.99 12.44
N ILE A 86 -60.49 -30.89 12.29
CA ILE A 86 -59.64 -30.19 13.24
C ILE A 86 -60.00 -28.70 13.15
N PRO A 87 -60.47 -28.04 14.23
CA PRO A 87 -60.68 -26.61 14.20
C PRO A 87 -59.34 -25.93 13.93
N ARG A 88 -59.23 -25.27 12.78
CA ARG A 88 -58.05 -24.48 12.41
C ARG A 88 -58.04 -23.24 13.31
N PRO A 89 -57.03 -23.02 14.16
CA PRO A 89 -56.86 -21.73 14.79
C PRO A 89 -56.61 -20.73 13.66
N HIS A 90 -57.57 -19.84 13.40
CA HIS A 90 -57.37 -18.70 12.53
C HIS A 90 -56.50 -17.73 13.31
N MET A 91 -55.18 -17.88 13.15
CA MET A 91 -54.22 -16.92 13.69
C MET A 91 -54.37 -15.64 12.88
N THR A 92 -55.28 -14.77 13.31
CA THR A 92 -55.55 -13.47 12.69
C THR A 92 -54.41 -12.55 13.08
N TRP A 93 -53.40 -12.54 12.22
CA TRP A 93 -52.29 -11.62 12.29
C TRP A 93 -52.86 -10.19 12.15
N THR A 94 -53.00 -9.44 13.25
CA THR A 94 -53.58 -8.11 13.20
C THR A 94 -52.63 -7.15 12.47
N PRO A 95 -53.08 -6.39 11.44
CA PRO A 95 -52.18 -5.61 10.56
C PRO A 95 -51.50 -4.39 11.23
N ALA A 96 -51.74 -4.19 12.54
CA ALA A 96 -51.12 -3.13 13.33
C ALA A 96 -49.72 -3.55 13.83
N GLU A 97 -49.56 -4.80 14.25
CA GLU A 97 -48.29 -5.32 14.78
C GLU A 97 -47.21 -5.46 13.68
N THR A 98 -47.60 -5.53 12.39
CA THR A 98 -46.68 -5.82 11.25
C THR A 98 -45.82 -4.63 10.96
N ARG A 99 -46.37 -3.44 11.20
CA ARG A 99 -45.70 -2.19 10.87
C ARG A 99 -44.59 -1.89 11.87
N LEU A 100 -44.79 -2.22 13.14
CA LEU A 100 -43.78 -2.08 14.19
C LEU A 100 -42.66 -3.10 14.00
N VAL A 101 -42.99 -4.38 13.86
CA VAL A 101 -41.98 -5.45 13.65
C VAL A 101 -41.21 -5.20 12.34
N ARG A 102 -41.88 -4.81 11.25
CA ARG A 102 -41.21 -4.47 9.99
C ARG A 102 -40.30 -3.25 10.11
N ARG A 103 -40.69 -2.21 10.85
CA ARG A 103 -39.85 -1.03 11.11
C ARG A 103 -38.58 -1.41 11.88
N TRP A 104 -38.70 -2.20 12.93
CA TRP A 104 -37.54 -2.67 13.70
C TRP A 104 -36.63 -3.59 12.89
N ILE A 105 -37.19 -4.49 12.05
CA ILE A 105 -36.39 -5.30 11.13
C ILE A 105 -35.66 -4.42 10.10
N THR A 106 -36.33 -3.40 9.53
CA THR A 106 -35.68 -2.49 8.59
C THR A 106 -34.58 -1.67 9.25
N VAL A 107 -34.79 -1.19 10.49
CA VAL A 107 -33.77 -0.47 11.27
C VAL A 107 -32.59 -1.39 11.59
N ALA A 108 -32.84 -2.62 12.04
CA ALA A 108 -31.78 -3.59 12.33
C ALA A 108 -30.97 -3.96 11.07
N LEU A 109 -31.63 -4.11 9.91
CA LEU A 109 -30.95 -4.36 8.64
C LEU A 109 -30.11 -3.16 8.18
N LEU A 110 -30.62 -1.94 8.33
CA LEU A 110 -29.85 -0.72 8.04
C LEU A 110 -28.64 -0.58 8.97
N LEU A 111 -28.81 -0.87 10.26
CA LEU A 111 -27.75 -0.78 11.26
C LEU A 111 -26.67 -1.85 11.02
N ALA A 112 -27.08 -3.08 10.69
CA ALA A 112 -26.16 -4.13 10.26
C ALA A 112 -25.43 -3.79 8.95
N ALA A 113 -26.11 -3.12 8.00
CA ALA A 113 -25.48 -2.65 6.77
C ALA A 113 -24.40 -1.59 7.04
N ILE A 114 -24.66 -0.65 7.97
CA ILE A 114 -23.68 0.38 8.37
C ILE A 114 -22.44 -0.27 9.02
N ILE A 115 -22.64 -1.20 9.96
CA ILE A 115 -21.53 -1.93 10.60
C ILE A 115 -20.69 -2.69 9.56
N ARG A 116 -21.33 -3.28 8.54
CA ARG A 116 -20.63 -3.98 7.45
C ARG A 116 -19.75 -3.04 6.61
N VAL A 117 -20.18 -1.79 6.38
CA VAL A 117 -19.41 -0.79 5.62
C VAL A 117 -18.17 -0.36 6.40
N ASP A 118 -18.31 -0.11 7.70
CA ASP A 118 -17.19 0.29 8.56
C ASP A 118 -16.11 -0.80 8.65
N ALA A 119 -16.55 -2.05 8.83
CA ALA A 119 -15.66 -3.22 8.83
C ALA A 119 -14.91 -3.39 7.49
N TRP A 120 -15.54 -3.04 6.36
CA TRP A 120 -14.90 -3.08 5.05
C TRP A 120 -13.80 -2.01 4.91
N MET A 121 -14.06 -0.80 5.40
CA MET A 121 -13.09 0.30 5.42
C MET A 121 -11.86 -0.05 6.26
N GLN A 122 -12.06 -0.65 7.43
CA GLN A 122 -10.97 -1.09 8.32
C GLN A 122 -10.19 -2.29 7.80
N SER A 123 -10.74 -3.09 6.88
CA SER A 123 -10.00 -4.23 6.30
C SER A 123 -8.75 -3.79 5.53
N SER A 124 -8.72 -2.56 5.04
CA SER A 124 -7.62 -2.01 4.23
C SER A 124 -6.34 -1.73 5.01
N ILE A 125 -6.39 -1.64 6.34
CA ILE A 125 -5.24 -1.36 7.21
C ILE A 125 -4.74 -2.60 7.97
N ARG A 126 -5.35 -3.77 7.73
CA ARG A 126 -4.96 -5.01 8.40
C ARG A 126 -3.52 -5.39 8.11
N GLY A 127 -2.73 -5.61 9.16
CA GLY A 127 -1.30 -5.90 9.10
C GLY A 127 -0.40 -4.66 9.07
N LEU A 128 -0.96 -3.46 8.86
CA LEU A 128 -0.21 -2.20 8.88
C LEU A 128 -0.17 -1.57 10.27
N GLU A 129 -0.99 -2.02 11.21
CA GLU A 129 -1.14 -1.44 12.55
C GLU A 129 0.19 -1.25 13.30
N PRO A 130 1.15 -2.20 13.27
CA PRO A 130 2.45 -1.99 13.93
C PRO A 130 3.24 -0.81 13.35
N HIS A 131 3.21 -0.66 12.01
CA HIS A 131 3.90 0.39 11.27
C HIS A 131 3.21 1.74 11.51
N LEU A 132 1.87 1.76 11.52
CA LEU A 132 1.07 2.94 11.82
C LEU A 132 1.32 3.47 13.24
N ASN A 133 1.34 2.57 14.23
CA ASN A 133 1.62 2.92 15.62
C ASN A 133 3.06 3.39 15.83
N THR A 134 4.00 2.92 15.01
CA THR A 134 5.40 3.39 15.03
C THR A 134 5.51 4.83 14.51
N LEU A 135 4.76 5.15 13.45
CA LEU A 135 4.75 6.48 12.85
C LEU A 135 3.96 7.52 13.68
N PHE A 136 2.89 7.09 14.34
CA PHE A 136 2.01 7.93 15.15
C PHE A 136 1.61 7.21 16.45
N PRO A 137 2.49 7.18 17.46
CA PRO A 137 2.20 6.56 18.77
C PRO A 137 1.08 7.27 19.53
N GLU A 138 0.84 8.56 19.26
CA GLU A 138 -0.23 9.37 19.85
C GLU A 138 -1.60 9.21 19.15
N ALA A 139 -1.70 8.39 18.10
CA ALA A 139 -2.94 8.21 17.36
C ALA A 139 -3.95 7.37 18.15
N ALA A 140 -5.18 7.88 18.26
CA ALA A 140 -6.30 7.13 18.82
C ALA A 140 -7.01 6.29 17.75
N ARG A 141 -7.09 6.82 16.52
CA ARG A 141 -7.84 6.19 15.43
C ARG A 141 -7.20 6.43 14.08
N PHE A 142 -7.16 5.37 13.27
CA PHE A 142 -6.79 5.43 11.86
C PHE A 142 -8.04 5.24 10.99
N SER A 143 -8.16 5.99 9.89
CA SER A 143 -9.17 5.66 8.88
C SER A 143 -8.72 4.48 8.02
N GLY A 144 -9.65 3.91 7.26
CA GLY A 144 -9.26 3.07 6.12
C GLY A 144 -8.55 3.90 5.04
N LYS A 145 -7.90 3.19 4.11
CA LYS A 145 -7.24 3.78 2.96
C LYS A 145 -8.28 4.39 2.02
N THR A 146 -8.24 5.71 1.88
CA THR A 146 -9.27 6.53 1.22
C THR A 146 -8.63 7.54 0.26
N GLY A 147 -9.41 8.05 -0.69
CA GLY A 147 -9.04 9.17 -1.55
C GLY A 147 -8.08 8.84 -2.70
N THR A 148 -7.75 9.87 -3.47
CA THR A 148 -6.75 9.83 -4.54
C THR A 148 -5.77 10.99 -4.27
N PRO A 149 -4.45 10.74 -4.20
CA PRO A 149 -3.84 9.44 -4.01
C PRO A 149 -4.31 8.79 -2.70
N ALA A 150 -4.24 7.47 -2.64
CA ALA A 150 -4.72 6.70 -1.50
C ALA A 150 -3.91 7.03 -0.23
N HIS A 151 -4.61 7.38 0.84
CA HIS A 151 -4.02 7.75 2.13
C HIS A 151 -4.91 7.31 3.29
N ILE A 152 -4.30 7.21 4.47
CA ILE A 152 -4.92 6.91 5.75
C ILE A 152 -4.88 8.20 6.56
N LYS A 153 -6.02 8.61 7.10
CA LYS A 153 -6.11 9.77 7.99
C LYS A 153 -5.87 9.32 9.44
N VAL A 154 -5.12 10.12 10.18
CA VAL A 154 -4.76 9.83 11.58
C VAL A 154 -5.45 10.84 12.49
N TYR A 155 -6.17 10.34 13.48
CA TYR A 155 -6.97 11.14 14.41
C TYR A 155 -6.55 10.92 15.87
N THR A 156 -6.65 11.97 16.68
CA THR A 156 -6.55 11.91 18.16
C THR A 156 -7.87 11.47 18.78
N ASP A 157 -7.86 11.28 20.11
CA ASP A 157 -9.07 10.97 20.90
C ASP A 157 -10.16 12.02 20.72
N ASP A 158 -9.78 13.29 20.55
CA ASP A 158 -10.68 14.43 20.32
C ASP A 158 -11.15 14.55 18.85
N GLU A 159 -11.06 13.48 18.06
CA GLU A 159 -11.38 13.43 16.62
C GLU A 159 -10.63 14.47 15.75
N THR A 160 -9.52 15.02 16.24
CA THR A 160 -8.73 16.02 15.51
C THR A 160 -7.77 15.33 14.55
N LEU A 161 -7.75 15.76 13.29
CA LEU A 161 -6.83 15.26 12.27
C LEU A 161 -5.41 15.75 12.56
N ILE A 162 -4.48 14.83 12.85
CA ILE A 162 -3.08 15.15 13.14
C ILE A 162 -2.14 14.88 11.97
N GLY A 163 -2.55 14.04 11.02
CA GLY A 163 -1.70 13.71 9.88
C GLY A 163 -2.29 12.69 8.92
N PHE A 164 -1.44 12.33 7.98
CA PHE A 164 -1.70 11.41 6.89
C PHE A 164 -0.61 10.36 6.84
N VAL A 165 -1.02 9.13 6.56
CA VAL A 165 -0.11 8.02 6.26
C VAL A 165 -0.43 7.49 4.87
N PHE A 166 0.58 7.19 4.06
CA PHE A 166 0.38 6.68 2.71
C PHE A 166 1.53 5.76 2.31
N SER A 167 1.23 4.77 1.47
CA SER A 167 2.25 3.87 0.93
C SER A 167 2.78 4.42 -0.40
N THR A 168 4.10 4.40 -0.57
CA THR A 168 4.79 4.98 -1.73
C THR A 168 4.34 4.39 -3.05
N ILE A 169 4.01 3.09 -3.08
CA ILE A 169 3.59 2.40 -4.32
C ILE A 169 2.18 2.80 -4.77
N ASP A 170 1.32 3.22 -3.84
CA ASP A 170 -0.03 3.67 -4.17
C ASP A 170 -0.04 5.08 -4.75
N VAL A 171 0.86 5.92 -4.24
CA VAL A 171 0.97 7.31 -4.67
C VAL A 171 1.82 7.43 -5.92
N GLU A 172 2.96 6.74 -5.97
CA GLU A 172 3.97 6.85 -7.03
C GLU A 172 4.42 5.46 -7.54
N PRO A 173 3.53 4.69 -8.21
CA PRO A 173 3.82 3.32 -8.66
C PRO A 173 4.92 3.22 -9.72
N LEU A 174 5.27 4.34 -10.36
CA LEU A 174 6.26 4.37 -11.44
C LEU A 174 7.70 4.43 -10.93
N GLU A 175 7.92 4.85 -9.68
CA GLU A 175 9.26 4.88 -9.10
C GLU A 175 9.67 3.51 -8.58
N ARG A 176 10.86 3.07 -8.99
CA ARG A 176 11.38 1.73 -8.69
C ARG A 176 12.83 1.82 -8.23
N GLY A 177 13.21 0.88 -7.37
CA GLY A 177 14.59 0.60 -7.00
C GLY A 177 15.38 -0.04 -8.13
N TYR A 178 16.47 -0.71 -7.78
CA TYR A 178 17.29 -1.44 -8.73
C TYR A 178 16.58 -2.69 -9.27
N GLU A 179 15.90 -3.45 -8.40
CA GLU A 179 15.31 -4.74 -8.75
C GLU A 179 13.77 -4.69 -8.79
N GLY A 180 13.15 -3.80 -8.01
CA GLY A 180 11.70 -3.79 -7.87
C GLY A 180 11.11 -2.49 -7.31
N PRO A 181 9.78 -2.43 -7.16
CA PRO A 181 9.15 -1.40 -6.35
C PRO A 181 9.69 -1.46 -4.91
N ILE A 182 9.83 -0.30 -4.27
CA ILE A 182 10.18 -0.17 -2.86
C ILE A 182 8.95 0.39 -2.16
N GLU A 183 8.28 -0.46 -1.39
CA GLU A 183 7.09 -0.11 -0.62
C GLU A 183 7.50 0.40 0.75
N MET A 184 7.23 1.68 0.98
CA MET A 184 7.45 2.35 2.25
C MET A 184 6.16 3.06 2.66
N LEU A 185 5.88 3.01 3.95
CA LEU A 185 4.82 3.77 4.59
C LEU A 185 5.40 5.10 5.06
N VAL A 186 4.81 6.21 4.63
CA VAL A 186 5.30 7.56 4.98
C VAL A 186 4.26 8.25 5.83
N GLY A 187 4.66 8.68 7.02
CA GLY A 187 3.84 9.49 7.92
C GLY A 187 4.15 10.97 7.74
N MET A 188 3.12 11.79 7.57
CA MET A 188 3.24 13.23 7.38
C MET A 188 2.20 13.97 8.24
N ASP A 189 2.59 15.05 8.89
CA ASP A 189 1.65 15.89 9.64
C ASP A 189 0.87 16.86 8.73
N THR A 190 -0.09 17.57 9.31
CA THR A 190 -0.89 18.58 8.59
C THR A 190 -0.09 19.83 8.20
N ALA A 191 1.13 20.01 8.71
CA ALA A 191 2.03 21.11 8.36
C ALA A 191 3.00 20.74 7.23
N GLY A 192 2.92 19.52 6.68
CA GLY A 192 3.81 19.05 5.62
C GLY A 192 5.22 18.71 6.13
N ARG A 193 5.35 18.28 7.38
CA ARG A 193 6.58 17.68 7.91
C ARG A 193 6.41 16.17 8.03
N LEU A 194 7.47 15.45 7.72
CA LEU A 194 7.49 14.00 7.84
C LEU A 194 7.62 13.61 9.31
N ARG A 195 6.72 12.75 9.78
CA ARG A 195 6.80 12.12 11.11
C ARG A 195 7.74 10.93 11.10
N GLY A 196 7.80 10.22 9.99
CA GLY A 196 8.71 9.10 9.79
C GLY A 196 8.45 8.38 8.48
N VAL A 197 9.30 7.39 8.21
CA VAL A 197 9.17 6.46 7.09
C VAL A 197 9.40 5.06 7.63
N ASP A 198 8.60 4.11 7.20
CA ASP A 198 8.73 2.71 7.58
C ASP A 198 8.77 1.83 6.33
N LEU A 199 9.64 0.82 6.30
CA LEU A 199 9.87 -0.03 5.13
C LEU A 199 9.00 -1.28 5.23
N ILE A 200 8.08 -1.45 4.27
CA ILE A 200 7.12 -2.57 4.27
C ILE A 200 7.64 -3.74 3.44
N ALA A 201 8.08 -3.47 2.21
CA ALA A 201 8.52 -4.51 1.29
C ALA A 201 9.45 -3.96 0.20
N HIS A 202 10.45 -4.76 -0.19
CA HIS A 202 11.30 -4.48 -1.34
C HIS A 202 11.89 -5.77 -1.91
N ARG A 203 12.59 -5.64 -3.04
CA ARG A 203 13.36 -6.73 -3.66
C ARG A 203 14.84 -6.38 -3.86
N GLU A 204 15.32 -5.35 -3.19
CA GLU A 204 16.66 -4.83 -3.38
C GLU A 204 17.73 -5.77 -2.80
N PRO A 205 18.80 -6.10 -3.56
CA PRO A 205 19.79 -7.11 -3.17
C PRO A 205 20.66 -6.70 -1.96
N TYR A 206 20.68 -5.40 -1.65
CA TYR A 206 21.50 -4.78 -0.61
C TYR A 206 20.67 -4.02 0.42
N GLY A 207 19.37 -4.34 0.55
CA GLY A 207 18.45 -3.68 1.49
C GLY A 207 18.94 -3.71 2.93
N TYR A 208 19.45 -4.86 3.38
CA TYR A 208 19.83 -5.15 4.78
C TYR A 208 20.87 -4.21 5.39
N PHE A 209 21.69 -3.55 4.57
CA PHE A 209 22.66 -2.54 5.05
C PHE A 209 22.41 -1.14 4.47
N SER A 210 21.33 -0.96 3.72
CA SER A 210 20.93 0.32 3.14
C SER A 210 19.60 0.81 3.70
N ILE A 211 18.48 0.43 3.07
CA ILE A 211 17.15 0.94 3.37
C ILE A 211 16.44 0.24 4.55
N GLU A 212 16.85 -0.98 4.91
CA GLU A 212 16.27 -1.73 6.04
C GLU A 212 16.77 -1.23 7.41
N LEU A 213 17.83 -0.42 7.43
CA LEU A 213 18.40 0.06 8.68
C LEU A 213 17.55 1.19 9.29
N PRO A 214 17.31 1.19 10.62
CA PRO A 214 16.57 2.27 11.28
C PRO A 214 17.16 3.66 11.00
N LYS A 215 18.50 3.75 10.92
CA LYS A 215 19.21 4.99 10.59
C LYS A 215 18.80 5.60 9.25
N PHE A 216 18.27 4.82 8.30
CA PHE A 216 17.75 5.36 7.03
C PHE A 216 16.40 6.05 7.25
N ALA A 217 15.48 5.40 7.97
CA ALA A 217 14.18 5.96 8.33
C ALA A 217 14.31 7.22 9.20
N ASP A 218 15.19 7.19 10.20
CA ASP A 218 15.40 8.29 11.16
C ASP A 218 15.81 9.60 10.48
N GLN A 219 16.49 9.52 9.33
CA GLN A 219 16.89 10.71 8.59
C GLN A 219 15.72 11.52 8.07
N PHE A 220 14.53 10.94 7.88
CA PHE A 220 13.38 11.66 7.35
C PHE A 220 12.57 12.39 8.43
N VAL A 221 12.73 12.02 9.70
CA VAL A 221 11.94 12.56 10.80
C VAL A 221 12.15 14.07 10.93
N GLY A 222 11.05 14.82 10.95
CA GLY A 222 11.03 16.27 11.09
C GLY A 222 11.38 17.06 9.82
N LYS A 223 11.81 16.40 8.74
CA LYS A 223 12.11 17.09 7.47
C LYS A 223 10.83 17.63 6.83
N SER A 224 10.94 18.77 6.15
CA SER A 224 9.83 19.34 5.40
C SER A 224 9.70 18.66 4.03
N ILE A 225 8.48 18.50 3.54
CA ILE A 225 8.25 18.09 2.15
C ILE A 225 8.86 19.06 1.12
N LEU A 226 9.14 20.30 1.51
CA LEU A 226 9.75 21.33 0.65
C LEU A 226 11.26 21.11 0.47
N ASP A 227 11.89 20.35 1.37
CA ASP A 227 13.32 20.05 1.30
C ASP A 227 13.66 19.20 0.07
N ARG A 228 14.93 19.24 -0.34
CA ARG A 228 15.37 18.64 -1.60
C ARG A 228 15.60 17.14 -1.52
N PHE A 229 15.91 16.58 -0.35
CA PHE A 229 16.24 15.17 -0.12
C PHE A 229 17.28 14.62 -1.12
N ARG A 230 18.40 15.32 -1.25
CA ARG A 230 19.51 14.88 -2.09
C ARG A 230 20.35 13.85 -1.34
N VAL A 231 20.52 12.67 -1.95
CA VAL A 231 21.41 11.64 -1.41
C VAL A 231 22.86 12.12 -1.50
N GLY A 232 23.61 11.99 -0.40
CA GLY A 232 24.97 12.52 -0.23
C GLY A 232 25.05 13.97 0.26
N GLU A 233 23.92 14.68 0.35
CA GLU A 233 23.84 16.05 0.90
C GLU A 233 22.85 16.10 2.08
N ASP A 234 21.58 15.81 1.82
CA ASP A 234 20.47 15.89 2.78
C ASP A 234 20.12 14.53 3.41
N VAL A 235 20.49 13.44 2.73
CA VAL A 235 20.24 12.04 3.14
C VAL A 235 21.51 11.25 2.84
N ASP A 236 21.97 10.44 3.78
CA ASP A 236 23.17 9.63 3.66
C ASP A 236 23.03 8.59 2.54
N GLY A 237 24.03 8.57 1.66
CA GLY A 237 24.18 7.54 0.65
C GLY A 237 24.85 6.29 1.22
N VAL A 238 24.58 5.15 0.60
CA VAL A 238 25.26 3.89 0.90
C VAL A 238 25.97 3.41 -0.34
N THR A 239 27.30 3.28 -0.25
CA THR A 239 28.11 2.72 -1.34
C THR A 239 27.61 1.32 -1.69
N THR A 240 27.63 0.99 -2.99
CA THR A 240 27.08 -0.29 -3.52
C THR A 240 25.55 -0.37 -3.54
N ALA A 241 24.83 0.51 -2.85
CA ALA A 241 23.36 0.61 -2.85
C ALA A 241 22.85 1.99 -3.28
N THR A 242 23.65 2.74 -4.06
CA THR A 242 23.34 4.13 -4.44
C THR A 242 22.02 4.26 -5.19
N ILE A 243 21.72 3.35 -6.12
CA ILE A 243 20.47 3.38 -6.90
C ILE A 243 19.27 3.16 -5.97
N THR A 244 19.34 2.14 -5.12
CA THR A 244 18.33 1.79 -4.13
C THR A 244 18.00 2.98 -3.22
N VAL A 245 19.01 3.54 -2.55
CA VAL A 245 18.84 4.67 -1.61
C VAL A 245 18.33 5.91 -2.33
N SER A 246 18.83 6.19 -3.53
CA SER A 246 18.39 7.32 -4.35
C SER A 246 16.94 7.19 -4.80
N SER A 247 16.52 5.99 -5.20
CA SER A 247 15.12 5.72 -5.58
C SER A 247 14.19 5.78 -4.37
N ALA A 248 14.57 5.17 -3.24
CA ALA A 248 13.81 5.22 -2.00
C ALA A 248 13.59 6.67 -1.52
N THR A 249 14.67 7.44 -1.45
CA THR A 249 14.62 8.86 -1.07
C THR A 249 13.76 9.69 -2.03
N ARG A 250 13.86 9.42 -3.34
CA ARG A 250 13.09 10.13 -4.36
C ARG A 250 11.61 9.82 -4.27
N VAL A 251 11.22 8.56 -4.05
CA VAL A 251 9.81 8.16 -3.98
C VAL A 251 9.15 8.73 -2.72
N VAL A 252 9.83 8.71 -1.57
CA VAL A 252 9.35 9.37 -0.33
C VAL A 252 9.04 10.84 -0.60
N ARG A 253 9.99 11.57 -1.21
CA ARG A 253 9.80 13.00 -1.55
C ARG A 253 8.62 13.21 -2.50
N LYS A 254 8.54 12.44 -3.59
CA LYS A 254 7.50 12.61 -4.61
C LYS A 254 6.11 12.30 -4.05
N ALA A 255 5.99 11.19 -3.34
CA ALA A 255 4.74 10.75 -2.73
C ALA A 255 4.24 11.77 -1.69
N ALA A 256 5.11 12.21 -0.77
CA ALA A 256 4.74 13.19 0.24
C ALA A 256 4.27 14.51 -0.35
N ARG A 257 4.98 15.03 -1.37
CA ARG A 257 4.56 16.25 -2.07
C ARG A 257 3.24 16.07 -2.82
N ARG A 258 2.98 14.89 -3.39
CA ARG A 258 1.73 14.64 -4.11
C ARG A 258 0.55 14.59 -3.15
N VAL A 259 0.66 13.86 -2.05
CA VAL A 259 -0.36 13.81 -0.99
C VAL A 259 -0.59 15.21 -0.41
N ALA A 260 0.47 15.96 -0.13
CA ALA A 260 0.35 17.32 0.38
C ALA A 260 -0.40 18.26 -0.59
N ARG A 261 -0.08 18.21 -1.88
CA ARG A 261 -0.79 19.04 -2.89
C ARG A 261 -2.27 18.71 -2.97
N GLU A 262 -2.64 17.45 -2.84
CA GLU A 262 -4.03 17.01 -3.00
C GLU A 262 -4.85 17.10 -1.70
N HIS A 263 -4.22 17.05 -0.52
CA HIS A 263 -4.93 17.00 0.76
C HIS A 263 -4.67 18.17 1.71
N LEU A 264 -3.49 18.80 1.67
CA LEU A 264 -3.21 19.98 2.50
C LEU A 264 -3.68 21.28 1.84
N ALA A 265 -3.51 21.43 0.53
CA ALA A 265 -3.99 22.61 -0.19
C ALA A 265 -5.53 22.72 -0.16
N ASN A 266 -6.23 21.57 -0.10
CA ASN A 266 -7.69 21.54 -0.01
C ASN A 266 -8.21 21.75 1.43
N ALA A 267 -7.45 21.33 2.45
CA ALA A 267 -7.82 21.56 3.85
C ALA A 267 -7.81 23.04 4.25
N GLU A 268 -7.06 23.89 3.56
CA GLU A 268 -7.11 25.36 3.75
C GLU A 268 -8.37 25.98 3.14
N ASN A 269 -8.89 25.41 2.04
CA ASN A 269 -10.12 25.89 1.38
C ASN A 269 -11.42 25.49 2.10
N ASP A 270 -11.39 24.50 2.99
CA ASP A 270 -12.55 24.03 3.77
C ASP A 270 -12.67 24.71 5.16
N ARG A 271 -11.82 25.70 5.47
CA ARG A 271 -12.01 26.54 6.67
C ARG A 271 -13.03 27.65 6.36
N PRO A 272 -14.12 27.76 7.15
CA PRO A 272 -15.18 28.74 6.92
C PRO A 272 -14.73 30.20 7.09
#